data_AF-A0A1B9NFM7-F1
#
_entry.id   AF-A0A1B9NFM7-F1
#
_cell.length_a   1.000
_cell.length_b   1.000
_cell.length_c   1.000
_cell.angle_alpha   90.00
_cell.angle_beta   90.00
_cell.angle_gamma   90.00
#
_symmetry.space_group_name_H-M   'P 1'
#
loop_
_entity.id
_entity.type
_entity.pdbx_description
1 polymer ?
#
loop_
_entity_poly.entity_id
_entity_poly.type
_entity_poly.pdbx_seq_one_letter_code
_entity_poly.pdbx_strand_id
1 'polypeptide(L)' 'MSDAQRGNTTHGPRVDEQLEQETRGMVQGHGSPHAEPFRETEPLPDDTDEPAVERAFRGDGARDGDAEDAEQTGDGDE' A
#
# COMPACT_ATOMS: atom_id res chain seq x y z
N MET A 1 12.60 31.65 -23.89
CA MET A 1 12.20 30.58 -22.94
C MET A 1 11.97 31.27 -21.62
N SER A 2 10.70 31.54 -21.27
CA SER A 2 10.38 32.17 -19.99
C SER A 2 10.38 31.08 -18.92
N ASP A 3 11.30 31.18 -17.97
CA ASP A 3 11.30 30.37 -16.76
C ASP A 3 9.91 30.39 -16.13
N ALA A 4 9.24 29.24 -16.17
CA ALA A 4 8.04 29.02 -15.40
C ALA A 4 8.44 29.13 -13.92
N GLN A 5 8.28 30.32 -13.35
CA GLN A 5 8.42 30.55 -11.92
C GLN A 5 7.37 29.66 -11.24
N ARG A 6 7.82 28.49 -10.78
CA ARG A 6 7.03 27.49 -10.08
C ARG A 6 6.79 27.96 -8.64
N GLY A 7 6.36 29.20 -8.46
CA GLY A 7 6.12 29.83 -7.17
C GLY A 7 4.63 30.04 -6.96
N ASN A 8 4.05 29.32 -6.00
CA ASN A 8 2.69 29.55 -5.54
C ASN A 8 2.61 30.97 -4.94
N THR A 9 1.96 31.91 -5.62
CA THR A 9 1.80 33.29 -5.09
C THR A 9 0.66 33.43 -4.08
N THR A 10 -0.08 32.35 -3.83
CA THR A 10 -1.24 32.33 -2.92
C THR A 10 -0.82 32.47 -1.46
N HIS A 11 0.37 31.98 -1.11
CA HIS A 11 0.92 32.01 0.23
C HIS A 11 2.29 32.69 0.18
N GLY A 12 2.59 33.53 1.17
CA GLY A 12 3.92 34.13 1.28
C GLY A 12 4.97 33.05 1.61
N PRO A 13 6.26 33.30 1.36
CA PRO A 13 7.33 32.30 1.54
C PRO A 13 7.36 31.68 2.94
N ARG A 14 7.04 32.46 3.98
CA ARG A 14 6.94 31.98 5.36
C ARG A 14 5.82 30.95 5.56
N VAL A 15 4.69 31.14 4.87
CA VAL A 15 3.52 30.26 4.96
C VAL A 15 3.79 28.97 4.19
N ASP A 16 4.47 29.05 3.05
CA ASP A 16 4.94 27.88 2.31
C ASP A 16 5.92 27.04 3.14
N GLU A 17 6.91 27.66 3.77
CA GLU A 17 7.86 26.98 4.66
C GLU A 17 7.18 26.28 5.84
N GLN A 18 6.09 26.87 6.37
CA GLN A 18 5.32 26.28 7.44
C GLN A 18 4.50 25.08 6.93
N LEU A 19 3.79 25.23 5.82
CA LEU A 19 3.05 24.15 5.19
C LEU A 19 3.96 22.99 4.78
N GLU A 20 5.14 23.26 4.25
CA GLU A 20 6.13 22.24 3.93
C GLU A 20 6.53 21.45 5.19
N GLN A 21 6.83 22.13 6.30
CA GLN A 21 7.19 21.47 7.56
C GLN A 21 6.06 20.57 8.09
N GLU A 22 4.81 21.02 8.00
CA GLU A 22 3.64 20.25 8.47
C GLU A 22 3.34 19.05 7.56
N THR A 23 3.48 19.21 6.24
CA THR A 23 3.15 18.18 5.26
C THR A 23 4.28 17.17 5.01
N ARG A 24 5.55 17.53 5.27
CA ARG A 24 6.73 16.70 4.97
C ARG A 24 6.62 15.30 5.58
N GLY A 25 6.13 15.18 6.81
CA GLY A 25 5.99 13.88 7.47
C GLY A 25 4.90 12.99 6.87
N MET A 26 3.88 13.58 6.24
CA MET A 26 2.85 12.81 5.54
C MET A 26 3.35 12.30 4.19
N VAL A 27 4.15 13.11 3.48
CA VAL A 27 4.69 12.78 2.16
C VAL A 27 5.83 11.78 2.26
N GLN A 28 6.76 11.98 3.19
CA GLN A 28 7.97 11.17 3.28
C GLN A 28 7.70 9.77 3.85
N GLY A 29 6.60 9.60 4.58
CA GLY A 29 6.27 8.37 5.27
C GLY A 29 7.28 8.08 6.39
N HIS A 30 6.77 7.71 7.55
CA HIS A 30 7.59 7.08 8.57
C HIS A 30 6.84 5.83 8.99
N GLY A 31 7.54 4.70 8.99
CA GLY A 31 7.01 3.45 9.54
C GLY A 31 6.53 3.62 10.99
N SER A 32 5.78 2.64 11.49
CA SER A 32 5.23 2.72 12.85
C SER A 32 6.36 2.96 13.87
N PRO A 33 6.35 4.09 14.61
CA PRO A 33 7.47 4.46 15.50
C PRO A 33 7.65 3.52 16.69
N HIS A 34 6.77 2.53 16.85
CA HIS A 34 6.70 1.63 17.99
C HIS A 34 6.66 0.15 17.61
N ALA A 35 6.67 -0.18 16.32
CA ALA A 35 6.83 -1.57 15.91
C ALA A 35 8.32 -1.90 15.83
N GLU A 36 8.71 -3.03 16.42
CA GLU A 36 10.02 -3.61 16.08
C GLU A 36 10.01 -3.96 14.58
N PRO A 37 11.13 -3.82 13.84
CA PRO A 37 11.16 -4.00 12.38
C PRO A 37 10.61 -5.35 11.89
N PHE A 38 10.78 -6.41 12.67
CA PHE A 38 10.26 -7.75 12.36
C PHE A 38 8.76 -7.93 12.68
N ARG A 39 8.13 -6.94 13.31
CA ARG A 39 6.69 -6.85 13.59
C ARG A 39 5.99 -5.79 12.75
N GLU A 40 6.74 -5.05 11.93
CA GLU A 40 6.15 -4.13 10.97
C GLU A 40 5.37 -4.93 9.93
N THR A 41 4.15 -4.52 9.65
CA THR A 41 3.37 -5.06 8.54
C THR A 41 4.00 -4.62 7.23
N GLU A 42 3.96 -5.50 6.22
CA GLU A 42 4.34 -5.13 4.86
C GLU A 42 3.53 -3.90 4.38
N PRO A 43 4.12 -3.05 3.51
CA PRO A 43 3.43 -1.88 2.96
C PRO A 43 2.19 -2.30 2.15
N LEU A 44 1.18 -1.42 2.13
CA LEU A 44 0.02 -1.63 1.26
C LEU A 44 0.45 -1.49 -0.20
N PRO A 45 -0.14 -2.27 -1.13
CA PRO A 45 0.13 -2.13 -2.55
C PRO A 45 -0.16 -0.71 -3.05
N ASP A 46 0.70 -0.18 -3.91
CA ASP A 46 0.56 1.13 -4.55
C ASP A 46 0.59 1.06 -6.08
N ASP A 47 0.54 2.22 -6.75
CA ASP A 47 0.49 2.33 -8.21
C ASP A 47 1.81 1.99 -8.90
N THR A 48 2.88 1.74 -8.13
CA THR A 48 4.18 1.27 -8.64
C THR A 48 4.28 -0.25 -8.65
N ASP A 49 3.39 -0.95 -7.97
CA ASP A 49 3.35 -2.42 -7.92
C ASP A 49 2.73 -3.05 -9.18
N GLU A 50 3.02 -4.34 -9.40
CA GLU A 50 2.40 -5.09 -10.48
C GLU A 50 0.90 -5.30 -10.24
N PRO A 51 0.05 -5.33 -11.29
CA PRO A 51 -1.40 -5.55 -11.16
C PRO A 51 -1.78 -6.92 -10.59
N ALA A 52 -0.83 -7.85 -10.53
CA ALA A 52 -0.99 -9.12 -9.83
C ALA A 52 -0.99 -8.93 -8.30
N VAL A 53 -0.20 -8.01 -7.77
CA VAL A 53 -0.10 -7.69 -6.34
C VAL A 53 -1.42 -7.11 -5.82
N GLU A 54 -2.00 -6.14 -6.54
CA GLU A 54 -3.32 -5.60 -6.19
C GLU A 54 -4.42 -6.67 -6.16
N ARG A 55 -4.44 -7.58 -7.15
CA ARG A 55 -5.43 -8.67 -7.21
C ARG A 55 -5.27 -9.66 -6.07
N ALA A 56 -4.03 -10.01 -5.74
CA ALA A 56 -3.72 -10.88 -4.61
C ALA A 56 -4.18 -10.23 -3.29
N PHE A 57 -3.91 -8.94 -3.11
CA PHE A 57 -4.31 -8.18 -1.92
C PHE A 57 -5.84 -8.07 -1.77
N ARG A 58 -6.58 -7.86 -2.86
CA ARG A 58 -8.06 -7.82 -2.83
C ARG A 58 -8.71 -9.19 -2.59
N GLY A 59 -7.95 -10.28 -2.77
CA GLY A 59 -8.46 -11.64 -2.64
C GLY A 59 -9.33 -12.09 -3.82
N ASP A 60 -9.25 -11.40 -4.96
CA ASP A 60 -10.06 -11.70 -6.16
C ASP A 60 -9.68 -13.03 -6.83
N GLY A 61 -8.53 -13.62 -6.48
CA GLY A 61 -8.04 -14.91 -7.00
C GLY A 61 -8.14 -16.09 -6.03
N ALA A 62 -8.67 -15.89 -4.81
CA ALA A 62 -8.69 -16.94 -3.78
C ALA A 62 -9.93 -17.85 -3.82
N ARG A 63 -10.84 -17.70 -4.81
CA ARG A 63 -12.07 -18.50 -4.89
C ARG A 63 -12.07 -19.58 -5.97
N ASP A 64 -11.01 -19.67 -6.77
CA ASP A 64 -10.97 -20.58 -7.92
C ASP A 64 -10.29 -21.94 -7.59
N GLY A 65 -9.96 -22.22 -6.31
CA GLY A 65 -9.17 -23.40 -5.92
C GLY A 65 -9.78 -24.37 -4.90
N ASP A 66 -10.91 -24.06 -4.26
CA ASP A 66 -11.45 -24.82 -3.12
C ASP A 66 -12.62 -25.76 -3.47
N ALA A 67 -12.63 -26.41 -4.64
CA ALA A 67 -13.75 -27.24 -5.08
C ALA A 67 -13.40 -28.65 -5.58
N GLU A 68 -12.18 -29.16 -5.39
CA GLU A 68 -11.83 -30.52 -5.83
C GLU A 68 -10.91 -31.26 -4.83
N ASP A 69 -11.37 -31.52 -3.59
CA ASP A 69 -10.90 -32.72 -2.83
C ASP A 69 -11.76 -33.01 -1.58
N ALA A 70 -13.04 -33.34 -1.74
CA ALA A 70 -13.87 -33.77 -0.61
C ALA A 70 -14.89 -34.86 -1.00
N GLU A 71 -14.52 -35.81 -1.86
CA GLU A 71 -15.43 -36.92 -2.20
C GLU A 71 -14.64 -38.22 -2.45
N GLN A 72 -13.92 -38.76 -1.45
CA GLN A 72 -13.63 -40.19 -1.40
C GLN A 72 -13.21 -40.69 -0.01
N THR A 73 -14.12 -40.62 0.98
CA THR A 73 -14.09 -41.59 2.08
C THR A 73 -14.91 -42.80 1.65
N GLY A 74 -14.29 -43.69 0.88
CA GLY A 74 -14.82 -45.01 0.61
C GLY A 74 -14.61 -45.89 1.84
N ASP A 75 -15.71 -46.23 2.50
CA ASP A 75 -15.83 -47.39 3.39
C ASP A 75 -15.16 -48.62 2.75
N GLY A 76 -14.19 -49.20 3.46
CA GLY A 76 -13.58 -50.47 3.14
C GLY A 76 -13.78 -51.45 4.29
N ASP A 77 -14.95 -52.09 4.31
CA ASP A 77 -15.17 -53.39 4.95
C ASP A 77 -14.30 -54.46 4.26
N GLU A 78 -13.41 -55.12 5.01
CA GLU A 78 -13.37 -56.59 5.24
C GLU A 78 -12.10 -57.02 6.00
#